data_AF-A0AA40JJ04-F1
#
_entry.id   AF-A0AA40JJ04-F1
#
_cell.length_a   1.000
_cell.length_b   1.000
_cell.length_c   1.000
_cell.angle_alpha   90.00
_cell.angle_beta   90.00
_cell.angle_gamma   90.00
#
_symmetry.space_group_name_H-M   'P 1'
#
loop_
_entity.id
_entity.type
_entity.pdbx_description
1 polymer ?
#
loop_
_entity_poly.entity_id
_entity_poly.type
_entity_poly.pdbx_seq_one_letter_code
_entity_poly.pdbx_strand_id
1 'polypeptide(L)' 'MAHEHPAPAGSRVTTSTDGMKIKVEVTADELSEMGLDTVEELEDHLRHQIDNCIDEEGEAGVDWMVSYDIEVAQVGA' A
#
# COMPACT_ATOMS: atom_id res chain seq x y z
N MET A 1 -43.20 5.24 6.10
CA MET A 1 -42.64 6.61 6.10
C MET A 1 -41.14 6.44 5.97
N ALA A 2 -40.62 6.48 4.74
CA ALA A 2 -39.20 6.40 4.46
C ALA A 2 -38.67 7.83 4.35
N HIS A 3 -37.71 8.19 5.20
CA HIS A 3 -37.04 9.48 5.12
C HIS A 3 -35.90 9.37 4.12
N GLU A 4 -36.21 9.63 2.86
CA GLU A 4 -35.21 9.85 1.81
C GLU A 4 -34.67 11.28 1.97
N HIS A 5 -33.41 11.42 2.40
CA HIS A 5 -32.71 12.70 2.37
C HIS A 5 -32.20 12.96 0.94
N PRO A 6 -32.63 14.03 0.25
CA PRO A 6 -32.07 14.38 -1.05
C PRO A 6 -30.66 14.97 -0.88
N ALA A 7 -29.67 14.40 -1.57
CA ALA A 7 -28.32 14.96 -1.64
C ALA A 7 -28.35 16.32 -2.39
N PRO A 8 -27.58 17.34 -1.95
CA PRO A 8 -27.53 18.62 -2.63
C PRO A 8 -26.85 18.51 -4.01
N ALA A 9 -27.45 19.16 -5.00
CA ALA A 9 -26.90 19.32 -6.34
C ALA A 9 -25.54 20.03 -6.30
N GLY A 10 -24.46 19.34 -6.65
CA GLY A 10 -23.16 19.99 -6.85
C GLY A 10 -21.91 19.13 -6.63
N SER A 11 -21.99 18.00 -5.94
CA SER A 11 -20.79 17.22 -5.60
C SER A 11 -20.77 15.89 -6.34
N ARG A 12 -20.20 15.89 -7.56
CA ARG A 12 -19.80 14.64 -8.22
C ARG A 12 -18.56 14.14 -7.49
N VAL A 13 -18.70 13.18 -6.58
CA VAL A 13 -17.55 12.43 -6.06
C VAL A 13 -17.05 11.57 -7.20
N THR A 14 -15.98 12.01 -7.87
CA THR A 14 -15.19 11.14 -8.75
C THR A 14 -14.04 10.59 -7.92
N THR A 15 -14.19 9.38 -7.37
CA THR A 15 -13.04 8.61 -6.91
C THR A 15 -12.28 8.14 -8.15
N SER A 16 -11.26 8.90 -8.54
CA SER A 16 -10.23 8.37 -9.44
C SER A 16 -9.36 7.44 -8.60
N THR A 17 -9.59 6.14 -8.72
CA THR A 17 -8.71 5.11 -8.15
C THR A 17 -7.42 5.06 -8.97
N ASP A 18 -6.55 6.07 -8.82
CA ASP A 18 -5.16 5.93 -9.22
C ASP A 18 -4.48 5.21 -8.05
N GLY A 19 -4.06 3.97 -8.25
CA GLY A 19 -3.46 3.14 -7.20
C GLY A 19 -2.22 3.79 -6.59
N MET A 20 -1.95 3.48 -5.32
CA MET A 20 -0.84 4.09 -4.59
C MET A 20 0.49 3.56 -5.10
N LYS A 21 1.42 4.44 -5.48
CA LYS A 21 2.77 4.05 -5.93
C LYS A 21 3.75 4.15 -4.77
N ILE A 22 4.42 3.04 -4.48
CA ILE A 22 5.40 2.90 -3.41
C ILE A 22 6.75 2.65 -4.07
N LYS A 23 7.69 3.56 -3.92
CA LYS A 23 9.07 3.37 -4.38
C LYS A 23 9.97 3.18 -3.17
N VAL A 24 10.73 2.10 -3.17
CA VAL A 24 11.67 1.76 -2.10
C VAL A 24 13.07 1.72 -2.68
N GLU A 25 13.95 2.57 -2.15
CA GLU A 25 15.35 2.64 -2.56
C GLU A 25 16.19 2.12 -1.40
N VAL A 26 16.94 1.05 -1.66
CA VAL A 26 17.79 0.41 -0.65
C VAL A 26 19.21 0.24 -1.15
N THR A 27 20.17 0.35 -0.26
CA THR A 27 21.56 0.01 -0.52
C THR A 27 21.80 -1.48 -0.32
N ALA A 28 22.96 -1.98 -0.80
CA ALA A 28 23.39 -3.34 -0.52
C ALA A 28 23.59 -3.61 0.98
N ASP A 29 24.00 -2.57 1.73
CA ASP A 29 24.22 -2.67 3.18
C ASP A 29 22.87 -2.84 3.90
N GLU A 30 21.88 -2.01 3.57
CA GLU A 30 20.52 -2.12 4.13
C GLU A 30 19.86 -3.47 3.81
N LEU A 31 20.00 -3.98 2.58
CA LEU A 31 19.53 -5.33 2.23
C LEU A 31 20.19 -6.39 3.11
N SER A 32 21.51 -6.30 3.29
CA SER A 32 22.26 -7.22 4.14
C SER A 32 21.88 -7.09 5.63
N GLU A 33 21.60 -5.90 6.12
CA GLU A 33 21.14 -5.66 7.50
C GLU A 33 19.74 -6.26 7.73
N MET A 34 18.88 -6.23 6.72
CA MET A 34 17.57 -6.89 6.72
C MET A 34 17.67 -8.42 6.56
N GLY A 35 18.86 -8.95 6.29
CA GLY A 35 19.08 -10.37 6.04
C GLY A 35 18.49 -10.85 4.71
N LEU A 36 18.39 -9.94 3.73
CA LEU A 36 17.87 -10.19 2.39
C LEU A 36 19.02 -10.11 1.38
N ASP A 37 19.09 -11.06 0.46
CA ASP A 37 20.18 -11.11 -0.52
C ASP A 37 19.84 -10.30 -1.79
N THR A 38 18.55 -10.04 -2.05
CA THR A 38 18.07 -9.37 -3.26
C THR A 38 16.92 -8.40 -3.03
N VAL A 39 16.77 -7.42 -3.93
CA VAL A 39 15.60 -6.51 -3.94
C VAL A 39 14.28 -7.22 -4.20
N GLU A 40 14.30 -8.37 -4.89
CA GLU A 40 13.11 -9.17 -5.15
C GLU A 40 12.56 -9.79 -3.85
N GLU A 41 13.45 -10.27 -2.97
CA GLU A 41 13.04 -10.76 -1.64
C GLU A 41 12.49 -9.64 -0.77
N LEU A 42 13.05 -8.43 -0.85
CA LEU A 42 12.51 -7.26 -0.17
C LEU A 42 11.13 -6.87 -0.72
N GLU A 43 10.94 -6.90 -2.03
CA GLU A 43 9.65 -6.62 -2.67
C GLU A 43 8.58 -7.61 -2.21
N ASP A 44 8.88 -8.91 -2.22
CA ASP A 44 7.96 -9.96 -1.75
C ASP A 44 7.63 -9.78 -0.27
N HIS A 45 8.64 -9.49 0.55
CA HIS A 45 8.47 -9.25 1.98
C HIS A 45 7.58 -8.03 2.26
N LEU A 46 7.77 -6.93 1.51
CA LEU A 46 6.95 -5.72 1.63
C LEU A 46 5.52 -5.97 1.16
N ARG A 47 5.32 -6.65 0.04
CA ARG A 47 3.99 -7.06 -0.44
C ARG A 47 3.30 -7.91 0.60
N HIS A 48 3.99 -8.90 1.17
CA HIS A 48 3.44 -9.76 2.20
C HIS A 48 3.04 -8.96 3.44
N GLN A 49 3.88 -8.05 3.93
CA GLN A 49 3.54 -7.18 5.06
C GLN A 49 2.35 -6.28 4.77
N ILE A 50 2.25 -5.76 3.56
CA ILE A 50 1.15 -4.90 3.11
C ILE A 50 -0.17 -5.68 3.02
N ASP A 51 -0.16 -6.84 2.35
CA ASP A 51 -1.33 -7.71 2.20
C ASP A 51 -1.78 -8.30 3.53
N ASN A 52 -0.83 -8.54 4.45
CA ASN A 52 -1.08 -9.09 5.79
C ASN A 52 -1.03 -8.02 6.88
N CYS A 53 -1.13 -6.73 6.51
CA CYS A 53 -1.22 -5.64 7.48
C CYS A 53 -2.60 -5.71 8.17
N ILE A 54 -2.68 -6.58 9.16
CA ILE A 54 -3.78 -6.69 10.10
C ILE A 54 -3.54 -5.59 11.15
N ASP A 55 -4.55 -4.75 11.39
CA ASP A 55 -4.50 -3.78 12.49
C ASP A 55 -4.31 -4.51 13.83
N GLU A 56 -3.76 -3.85 14.86
CA GLU A 56 -3.48 -4.45 16.18
C GLU A 56 -4.70 -5.15 16.81
N GLU A 57 -5.92 -4.88 16.34
CA GLU A 57 -7.17 -5.52 16.75
C GLU A 57 -7.57 -6.79 15.98
N GLY A 58 -6.76 -7.28 15.03
CA GLY A 58 -7.05 -8.54 14.32
C GLY A 58 -8.09 -8.41 13.20
N GLU A 59 -8.62 -7.22 12.95
CA GLU A 59 -9.42 -6.93 11.77
C GLU A 59 -8.50 -6.52 10.62
N ALA A 60 -8.65 -7.16 9.47
CA ALA A 60 -8.09 -6.63 8.23
C ALA A 60 -8.68 -5.23 8.06
N GLY A 61 -7.86 -4.21 8.33
CA GLY A 61 -8.25 -2.82 8.25
C GLY A 61 -8.90 -2.58 6.90
N VAL A 62 -10.19 -2.27 6.95
CA VAL A 62 -11.06 -2.02 5.82
C VAL A 62 -10.37 -1.16 4.76
N ASP A 63 -10.18 -1.72 3.56
CA ASP A 63 -10.12 -1.01 2.28
C ASP A 63 -9.11 0.16 2.19
N TRP A 64 -8.07 0.18 3.02
CA TRP A 64 -7.16 1.33 3.07
C TRP A 64 -6.24 1.41 1.85
N MET A 65 -6.10 0.32 1.09
CA MET A 65 -5.31 0.26 -0.13
C MET A 65 -5.93 -0.68 -1.17
N VAL A 66 -6.88 -0.15 -1.94
CA VAL A 66 -7.61 -0.87 -3.00
C VAL A 66 -6.71 -1.36 -4.14
N SER A 67 -5.59 -0.66 -4.38
CA SER A 67 -4.60 -1.01 -5.39
C SER A 67 -3.30 -0.26 -5.11
N TYR A 68 -2.17 -0.95 -5.23
CA TYR A 68 -0.85 -0.37 -5.08
C TYR A 68 0.13 -0.94 -6.10
N ASP A 69 1.18 -0.19 -6.39
CA ASP A 69 2.30 -0.55 -7.25
C ASP A 69 3.58 -0.34 -6.44
N ILE A 70 4.37 -1.40 -6.22
CA ILE A 70 5.66 -1.32 -5.51
C ILE A 70 6.78 -1.48 -6.51
N GLU A 71 7.72 -0.55 -6.48
CA GLU A 71 9.00 -0.63 -7.19
C GLU A 71 10.13 -0.59 -6.16
N VAL A 72 10.89 -1.69 -6.08
CA VAL A 72 12.10 -1.75 -5.24
C VAL A 72 13.33 -1.62 -6.12
N ALA A 73 14.15 -0.61 -5.85
CA ALA A 73 15.37 -0.34 -6.60
C ALA A 73 16.57 -0.35 -5.66
N GLN A 74 17.63 -1.07 -6.08
CA GLN A 74 18.90 -0.97 -5.39
C GLN A 74 19.60 0.32 -5.82
N VAL A 75 19.85 1.21 -4.86
CA VAL A 75 20.65 2.42 -5.08
C VAL A 75 22.08 2.19 -4.63
N GLY A 76 23.03 2.87 -5.28
CA GLY A 76 24.46 2.69 -5.02
C GLY A 76 24.81 2.88 -3.54
N ALA A 77 25.82 2.14 -3.09
CA ALA A 77 26.37 2.21 -1.74
C ALA A 77 27.00 3.57 -1.41
#